data_AF-A0A2D8KB38-F1
#
_entry.id   AF-A0A2D8KB38-F1
#
_cell.length_a   1.000
_cell.length_b   1.000
_cell.length_c   1.000
_cell.angle_alpha   90.00
_cell.angle_beta   90.00
_cell.angle_gamma   90.00
#
_symmetry.space_group_name_H-M   'P 1'
#
loop_
_entity.id
_entity.type
_entity.pdbx_description
1 polymer ?
#
loop_
_entity_poly.entity_id
_entity_poly.type
_entity_poly.pdbx_seq_one_letter_code
_entity_poly.pdbx_strand_id
1 'polypeptide(L)' 'MARPKGQKHPIRLSVSLDERDHAAISQLAADMNLSTAWIVRRAISEFVARHDDYAQSEFPLSRRVPKEYR' A
#
# COMPACT_ATOMS: atom_id res chain seq x y z
N MET A 1 34.86 -10.07 -7.07
CA MET A 1 34.23 -8.91 -7.74
C MET A 1 33.49 -8.09 -6.70
N ALA A 2 33.80 -6.79 -6.54
CA ALA A 2 33.16 -5.92 -5.55
C ALA A 2 31.73 -5.54 -6.01
N ARG A 3 30.74 -5.75 -5.14
CA ARG A 3 29.33 -5.46 -5.40
C ARG A 3 29.09 -3.94 -5.35
N PRO A 4 28.39 -3.34 -6.35
CA PRO A 4 28.11 -1.90 -6.32
C PRO A 4 27.21 -1.53 -5.13
N LYS A 5 27.67 -0.56 -4.34
CA LYS A 5 26.92 0.03 -3.21
C LYS A 5 25.76 0.86 -3.78
N GLY A 6 24.52 0.45 -3.52
CA GLY A 6 23.31 1.16 -3.99
C GLY A 6 22.12 0.26 -4.32
N GLN A 7 22.32 -1.06 -4.38
CA GLN A 7 21.23 -2.02 -4.53
C GLN A 7 20.37 -2.03 -3.26
N LYS A 8 19.16 -1.46 -3.31
CA LYS A 8 18.15 -1.62 -2.25
C LYS A 8 17.77 -3.10 -2.18
N HIS A 9 18.11 -3.76 -1.08
CA HIS A 9 17.72 -5.15 -0.88
C HIS A 9 16.21 -5.26 -0.69
N PRO A 10 15.54 -6.14 -1.43
CA PRO A 10 14.13 -6.41 -1.16
C PRO A 10 14.00 -7.00 0.26
N ILE A 11 13.16 -6.37 1.08
CA ILE A 11 12.83 -6.87 2.42
C ILE A 11 11.84 -8.02 2.25
N ARG A 12 12.14 -9.18 2.84
CA ARG A 12 11.24 -10.34 2.83
C ARG A 12 10.16 -10.13 3.90
N LEU A 13 8.92 -10.25 3.48
CA LEU A 13 7.74 -10.22 4.35
C LEU A 13 7.06 -11.58 4.29
N SER A 14 6.69 -12.12 5.46
CA SER A 14 5.89 -13.33 5.58
C SER A 14 4.64 -12.97 6.37
N VAL A 15 3.48 -13.20 5.76
CA VAL A 15 2.17 -12.93 6.35
C VAL A 15 1.33 -14.19 6.26
N SER A 16 0.55 -14.46 7.29
CA SER A 16 -0.45 -15.51 7.26
C SER A 16 -1.73 -14.93 6.68
N LEU A 17 -2.35 -15.66 5.76
CA LEU A 17 -3.60 -15.29 5.10
C LEU A 17 -4.59 -16.44 5.31
N ASP A 18 -5.87 -16.12 5.31
CA ASP A 18 -6.90 -17.14 5.28
C ASP A 18 -6.82 -17.95 3.98
N GLU A 19 -7.22 -19.21 4.04
CA GLU A 19 -7.14 -20.14 2.92
C GLU A 19 -7.90 -19.62 1.69
N ARG A 20 -9.07 -19.01 1.91
CA ARG A 20 -9.90 -18.41 0.86
C ARG A 20 -9.19 -17.27 0.15
N ASP A 21 -8.55 -16.40 0.92
CA ASP A 21 -7.84 -15.23 0.38
C ASP A 21 -6.58 -15.67 -0.37
N HIS A 22 -5.84 -16.64 0.18
CA HIS A 22 -4.70 -17.23 -0.51
C HIS A 22 -5.12 -17.84 -1.86
N ALA A 23 -6.20 -18.63 -1.88
CA ALA A 23 -6.72 -19.23 -3.11
C ALA A 23 -7.14 -18.18 -4.14
N ALA A 24 -7.85 -17.13 -3.71
CA ALA A 24 -8.28 -16.04 -4.58
C ALA A 24 -7.09 -15.29 -5.20
N ILE A 25 -6.05 -14.98 -4.41
CA ILE A 25 -4.84 -14.30 -4.91
C ILE A 25 -4.05 -15.22 -5.85
N SER A 26 -3.94 -16.51 -5.53
CA SER A 26 -3.27 -17.48 -6.38
C SER A 26 -3.97 -17.64 -7.73
N GLN A 27 -5.30 -17.69 -7.76
CA GLN A 27 -6.07 -17.76 -9.00
C GLN A 27 -5.91 -16.48 -9.82
N LEU A 28 -6.05 -15.31 -9.21
CA LEU A 28 -5.85 -14.02 -9.88
C LEU A 28 -4.44 -13.90 -10.49
N ALA A 29 -3.43 -14.37 -9.76
CA ALA A 29 -2.06 -14.40 -10.24
C ALA A 29 -1.90 -15.31 -11.48
N ALA A 30 -2.56 -16.48 -11.47
CA ALA A 30 -2.57 -17.40 -12.60
C ALA A 30 -3.26 -16.80 -13.83
N ASP A 31 -4.44 -16.19 -13.64
CA ASP A 31 -5.24 -15.58 -14.72
C ASP A 31 -4.48 -14.44 -15.41
N MET A 32 -3.73 -13.66 -14.63
CA MET A 32 -2.93 -12.54 -15.14
C MET A 32 -1.52 -12.93 -15.59
N ASN A 33 -1.12 -14.20 -15.44
CA ASN A 33 0.24 -14.70 -15.66
C ASN A 33 1.32 -13.90 -14.88
N LEU A 34 1.02 -13.58 -13.62
CA LEU A 34 1.87 -12.82 -12.71
C LEU A 34 2.22 -13.65 -11.47
N SER A 35 3.27 -13.27 -10.75
CA SER A 35 3.56 -13.91 -9.46
C SER A 35 2.59 -13.40 -8.38
N THR A 36 2.18 -14.29 -7.48
CA THR A 36 1.40 -13.95 -6.27
C THR A 36 2.05 -12.81 -5.49
N ALA A 37 3.38 -12.83 -5.37
CA ALA A 37 4.14 -11.78 -4.72
C ALA A 37 4.03 -10.41 -5.43
N TRP A 38 3.87 -10.37 -6.75
CA TRP A 38 3.63 -9.12 -7.49
C TRP A 38 2.24 -8.57 -7.17
N ILE A 39 1.21 -9.43 -7.17
CA ILE A 39 -0.17 -9.03 -6.83
C ILE A 39 -0.22 -8.45 -5.42
N VAL A 40 0.40 -9.13 -4.45
CA VAL A 40 0.47 -8.65 -3.06
C VAL A 40 1.17 -7.29 -2.96
N ARG A 41 2.32 -7.12 -3.62
CA ARG A 41 3.02 -5.83 -3.66
C ARG A 41 2.15 -4.73 -4.26
N ARG A 42 1.47 -5.02 -5.37
CA ARG A 42 0.59 -4.06 -6.05
C ARG A 42 -0.60 -3.67 -5.18
N ALA A 43 -1.25 -4.64 -4.55
CA ALA A 43 -2.37 -4.40 -3.64
C ALA A 43 -1.96 -3.53 -2.44
N ILE A 44 -0.80 -3.81 -1.83
CA ILE A 44 -0.26 -2.99 -0.72
C ILE A 44 0.01 -1.57 -1.20
N SER A 45 0.68 -1.38 -2.35
CA SER A 45 0.96 -0.05 -2.88
C SER A 45 -0.31 0.74 -3.18
N GLU A 46 -1.34 0.11 -3.76
CA GLU A 46 -2.61 0.78 -4.03
C GLU A 46 -3.38 1.11 -2.74
N PHE A 47 -3.36 0.20 -1.76
CA PHE A 47 -4.01 0.42 -0.47
C PHE A 47 -3.38 1.60 0.27
N VAL A 48 -2.05 1.66 0.35
CA VAL A 48 -1.32 2.77 0.99
C VAL A 48 -1.57 4.08 0.24
N ALA A 49 -1.46 4.09 -1.09
CA ALA A 49 -1.71 5.30 -1.88
C ALA A 49 -3.13 5.85 -1.68
N ARG A 50 -4.14 4.97 -1.68
CA ARG A 50 -5.53 5.37 -1.38
C ARG A 50 -5.65 5.97 0.01
N HIS A 51 -5.01 5.37 1.01
CA HIS A 51 -5.05 5.88 2.39
C HIS A 51 -4.32 7.21 2.56
N ASP A 52 -3.20 7.41 1.86
CA ASP A 52 -2.52 8.70 1.84
C ASP A 52 -3.39 9.79 1.19
N ASP A 53 -4.07 9.47 0.09
CA ASP A 53 -5.03 10.38 -0.56
C ASP A 53 -6.23 10.71 0.35
N TYR A 54 -6.74 9.73 1.12
CA TYR A 54 -7.77 9.95 2.13
C TYR A 54 -7.27 10.82 3.29
N ALA A 55 -6.05 10.61 3.77
CA ALA A 55 -5.43 11.44 4.81
C ALA A 55 -5.17 12.87 4.35
N GLN A 56 -4.90 13.09 3.06
CA GLN A 56 -4.80 14.43 2.47
C GLN A 56 -6.17 15.09 2.22
N SER A 57 -7.24 14.31 2.10
CA SER A 57 -8.60 14.83 1.87
C SER A 57 -9.38 15.08 3.16
N GLU A 58 -8.88 14.64 4.33
CA GLU A 58 -9.21 15.25 5.62
C GLU A 58 -8.56 16.63 5.73
N PHE A 59 -9.06 17.59 4.96
CA PHE A 59 -8.77 19.00 5.22
C PHE A 59 -9.12 19.29 6.68
N PRO A 60 -8.20 19.88 7.48
CA PRO A 60 -8.60 20.42 8.76
C PRO A 60 -9.61 21.51 8.41
N LEU A 61 -10.88 21.27 8.70
CA LEU A 61 -11.88 22.32 8.70
C LEU A 61 -11.36 23.36 9.68
N SER A 62 -10.71 24.39 9.14
CA SER A 62 -10.18 25.51 9.90
C SER A 62 -11.39 26.10 10.57
N ARG A 63 -11.57 25.72 11.84
CA ARG A 63 -12.64 26.21 12.70
C ARG A 63 -12.43 27.70 12.76
N ARG A 64 -13.15 28.44 11.91
CA ARG A 64 -13.14 29.90 11.91
C ARG A 64 -13.59 30.30 13.30
N VAL A 65 -12.64 30.63 14.15
CA VAL A 65 -12.91 31.28 15.41
C VAL A 65 -13.56 32.61 15.02
N PRO A 66 -14.82 32.89 15.40
CA PRO A 66 -15.44 34.16 15.07
C PRO A 66 -14.60 35.25 15.72
N LYS A 67 -14.05 36.14 14.88
CA LYS A 67 -13.34 37.33 15.33
C LYS A 67 -14.35 38.21 16.06
N GLU A 68 -14.30 38.22 17.38
CA GLU A 68 -14.99 39.22 18.20
C GLU A 68 -14.47 40.60 17.78
N TYR A 69 -15.35 41.42 17.23
CA TYR A 69 -15.11 42.85 17.03
C TYR A 69 -15.30 43.53 18.39
N ARG A 70 -14.23 44.16 18.89
CA ARG A 70 -14.27 45.18 19.94
C ARG A 70 -13.89 46.53 19.33
#